data_AF-A0ABD4SIL4-F1
#
_entry.id   AF-A0ABD4SIL4-F1
#
_cell.length_a   1.000
_cell.length_b   1.000
_cell.length_c   1.000
_cell.angle_alpha   90.00
_cell.angle_beta   90.00
_cell.angle_gamma   90.00
#
_symmetry.space_group_name_H-M   'P 1'
#
loop_
_entity.id
_entity.type
_entity.pdbx_description
1 polymer ?
#
loop_
_entity_poly.entity_id
_entity_poly.type
_entity_poly.pdbx_seq_one_letter_code
_entity_poly.pdbx_strand_id
1 'polypeptide(L)'
;MDLHVNGQTLAYKVDQIKVIKPTQVDQLKIVKGKDLCTWIPYNPKAEAKAKERIRNRLFWIIIAILLPVLAIIISSGTRSGRRRRLRQTRKKNKNKQAKRAVRIFPDSPFNIYRD
;
A
#
# COMPACT_ATOMS: atom_id res chain seq x y z
N MET A 1 -0.58 -17.15 43.46
CA MET A 1 0.75 -17.67 43.06
C MET A 1 1.50 -17.82 44.35
N ASP A 2 1.94 -19.03 44.63
CA ASP A 2 2.46 -19.37 45.95
C ASP A 2 3.97 -19.58 45.82
N LEU A 3 4.72 -18.90 46.66
CA LEU A 3 6.18 -18.84 46.61
C LEU A 3 6.73 -19.44 47.90
N HIS A 4 7.41 -20.58 47.76
CA HIS A 4 7.97 -21.32 48.90
C HIS A 4 9.42 -20.88 49.14
N VAL A 5 9.70 -20.28 50.30
CA VAL A 5 11.03 -19.83 50.70
C VAL A 5 11.29 -20.26 52.14
N ASN A 6 12.40 -20.95 52.41
CA ASN A 6 12.83 -21.36 53.76
C ASN A 6 11.71 -21.96 54.63
N GLY A 7 10.87 -22.84 54.05
CA GLY A 7 9.77 -23.50 54.77
C GLY A 7 8.51 -22.65 54.97
N GLN A 8 8.48 -21.41 54.46
CA GLN A 8 7.31 -20.53 54.47
C GLN A 8 6.69 -20.44 53.08
N THR A 9 5.36 -20.23 53.02
CA THR A 9 4.61 -20.06 51.78
C THR A 9 4.04 -18.64 51.71
N LEU A 10 4.48 -17.85 50.74
CA LEU A 10 4.00 -16.51 50.47
C LEU A 10 2.99 -16.55 49.32
N ALA A 11 1.75 -16.12 49.57
CA ALA A 11 0.69 -16.12 48.56
C ALA A 11 0.51 -14.72 47.93
N TYR A 12 0.78 -14.61 46.64
CA TYR A 12 0.58 -13.38 45.87
C TYR A 12 -0.64 -13.49 44.94
N LYS A 13 -1.46 -12.44 44.93
CA LYS A 13 -2.57 -12.29 43.98
C LYS A 13 -2.07 -11.63 42.69
N VAL A 14 -2.51 -12.15 41.55
CA VAL A 14 -2.21 -11.53 40.24
C VAL A 14 -3.00 -10.23 40.13
N ASP A 15 -2.30 -9.13 39.91
CA ASP A 15 -2.85 -7.79 39.70
C ASP A 15 -2.75 -7.35 38.22
N GLN A 16 -1.65 -7.71 37.55
CA GLN A 16 -1.33 -7.26 36.20
C GLN A 16 -0.61 -8.34 35.37
N ILE A 17 -0.96 -8.43 34.08
CA ILE A 17 -0.24 -9.23 33.08
C ILE A 17 0.14 -8.33 31.92
N LYS A 18 1.41 -8.31 31.54
CA LYS A 18 1.91 -7.46 30.46
C LYS A 18 3.04 -8.12 29.67
N VAL A 19 3.04 -7.88 28.35
CA VAL A 19 4.14 -8.26 27.46
C VAL A 19 5.03 -7.03 27.26
N ILE A 20 6.30 -7.16 27.62
CA ILE A 20 7.30 -6.10 27.51
C ILE A 20 8.45 -6.53 26.60
N LYS A 21 9.21 -5.56 26.08
CA LYS A 21 10.48 -5.84 25.41
C LYS A 21 11.57 -6.17 26.45
N PRO A 22 12.59 -6.98 26.12
CA PRO A 22 13.69 -7.27 27.03
C PRO A 22 14.41 -6.01 27.55
N THR A 23 14.48 -4.95 26.75
CA THR A 23 15.13 -3.68 27.12
C THR A 23 14.29 -2.83 28.09
N GLN A 24 12.99 -3.11 28.25
CA GLN A 24 12.08 -2.30 29.08
C GLN A 24 12.06 -2.80 30.53
N VAL A 25 13.15 -2.60 31.25
CA VAL A 25 13.31 -3.05 32.65
C VAL A 25 12.74 -2.07 33.68
N ASP A 26 12.32 -0.88 33.27
CA ASP A 26 11.81 0.15 34.19
C ASP A 26 10.60 -0.29 35.02
N GLN A 27 9.82 -1.24 34.50
CA GLN A 27 8.63 -1.79 35.16
C GLN A 27 8.96 -2.80 36.25
N LEU A 28 10.23 -3.24 36.35
CA LEU A 28 10.71 -4.18 37.36
C LEU A 28 11.39 -3.48 38.54
N LYS A 29 11.34 -2.14 38.58
CA LYS A 29 11.91 -1.36 39.67
C LYS A 29 11.11 -1.57 40.95
N ILE A 30 11.81 -1.59 42.08
CA ILE A 30 11.21 -1.71 43.41
C ILE A 30 10.28 -0.52 43.64
N VAL A 31 9.03 -0.81 44.01
CA VAL A 31 8.05 0.22 44.36
C VAL A 31 8.03 0.36 45.88
N LYS A 32 8.38 1.54 46.38
CA LYS A 32 8.41 1.82 47.83
C LYS A 32 7.05 1.51 48.47
N GLY A 33 7.07 0.79 49.58
CA GLY A 33 5.88 0.46 50.38
C GLY A 33 4.99 -0.64 49.79
N LYS A 34 5.42 -1.35 48.74
CA LYS A 34 4.71 -2.50 48.19
C LYS A 34 5.58 -3.74 48.21
N ASP A 35 4.97 -4.87 48.51
CA ASP A 35 5.56 -6.19 48.32
C ASP A 35 4.96 -6.83 47.06
N LEU A 36 5.76 -6.87 45.99
CA LEU A 36 5.32 -7.31 44.65
C LEU A 36 6.26 -8.40 44.14
N CYS A 37 5.68 -9.46 43.61
CA CYS A 37 6.40 -10.52 42.90
C CYS A 37 6.04 -10.47 41.42
N THR A 38 7.03 -10.46 40.53
CA THR A 38 6.82 -10.50 39.08
C THR A 38 7.40 -11.79 38.48
N TRP A 39 6.55 -12.63 37.89
CA TRP A 39 6.98 -13.78 37.12
C TRP A 39 7.18 -13.41 35.65
N ILE A 40 8.39 -13.61 35.12
CA ILE A 40 8.78 -13.18 33.77
C ILE A 40 9.12 -14.41 32.90
N PRO A 41 8.13 -15.00 32.21
CA PRO A 41 8.41 -16.05 31.23
C PRO A 41 8.86 -15.44 29.89
N TYR A 42 9.83 -16.09 29.23
CA TYR A 42 10.14 -15.78 27.83
C TYR A 42 9.05 -16.32 26.90
N ASN A 43 8.58 -15.50 25.95
CA ASN A 43 7.52 -15.89 25.00
C ASN A 43 7.93 -15.60 23.54
N PRO A 44 8.45 -16.60 22.80
CA PRO A 44 8.91 -16.42 21.43
C PRO A 44 7.75 -16.09 20.46
N LYS A 45 6.54 -16.57 20.73
CA LYS A 45 5.36 -16.29 19.89
C LYS A 45 4.97 -14.81 19.96
N ALA A 46 5.10 -14.20 21.14
CA ALA A 46 4.84 -12.77 21.31
C ALA A 46 5.86 -11.91 20.56
N GLU A 47 7.13 -12.31 20.55
CA GLU A 47 8.18 -11.65 19.78
C GLU A 47 7.94 -11.76 18.26
N ALA A 48 7.60 -12.96 17.77
CA ALA A 48 7.31 -13.20 16.36
C ALA A 48 6.12 -12.35 15.86
N LYS A 49 5.01 -12.32 16.62
CA LYS A 49 3.83 -11.49 16.29
C LYS A 49 4.13 -10.00 16.27
N ALA A 50 5.05 -9.53 17.11
CA ALA A 50 5.48 -8.13 17.08
C ALA A 50 6.24 -7.80 15.78
N LYS A 51 7.11 -8.69 15.31
CA LYS A 51 7.86 -8.54 14.05
C LYS A 51 6.95 -8.61 12.82
N GLU A 52 5.96 -9.51 12.83
CA GLU A 52 5.00 -9.67 11.74
C GLU A 52 4.13 -8.43 11.52
N ARG A 53 3.64 -7.81 12.60
CA ARG A 53 2.84 -6.57 12.52
C ARG A 53 3.59 -5.44 11.82
N ILE A 54 4.90 -5.30 12.07
CA ILE A 54 5.74 -4.29 11.42
C ILE A 54 5.87 -4.60 9.92
N ARG A 55 6.13 -5.87 9.58
CA ARG A 55 6.31 -6.31 8.20
C ARG A 55 5.04 -6.12 7.36
N ASN A 56 3.87 -6.48 7.90
CA ASN A 56 2.60 -6.30 7.19
C ASN A 56 2.29 -4.83 6.93
N ARG A 57 2.61 -3.94 7.89
CA ARG A 57 2.45 -2.49 7.68
C ARG A 57 3.37 -1.95 6.58
N LEU A 58 4.63 -2.36 6.56
CA LEU A 58 5.58 -1.99 5.49
C LEU A 58 5.10 -2.49 4.12
N PHE A 59 4.59 -3.72 4.04
CA PHE A 59 4.08 -4.31 2.82
C PHE A 59 2.94 -3.48 2.21
N TRP A 60 1.96 -3.07 3.02
CA TRP A 60 0.86 -2.21 2.56
C TRP A 60 1.31 -0.84 2.10
N ILE A 61 2.31 -0.24 2.78
CA ILE A 61 2.89 1.06 2.36
C ILE A 61 3.56 0.93 0.99
N ILE A 62 4.31 -0.15 0.76
CA ILE A 62 4.97 -0.41 -0.53
C ILE A 62 3.94 -0.59 -1.65
N ILE A 63 2.89 -1.38 -1.42
CA ILE A 63 1.81 -1.57 -2.39
C ILE A 63 1.12 -0.23 -2.71
N ALA A 64 0.87 0.60 -1.70
CA ALA A 64 0.24 1.90 -1.87
C ALA A 64 1.08 2.88 -2.74
N ILE A 65 2.40 2.67 -2.84
CA ILE A 65 3.29 3.47 -3.70
C ILE A 65 3.46 2.81 -5.07
N LEU A 66 3.62 1.49 -5.14
CA LEU A 66 3.86 0.78 -6.40
C LEU A 66 2.63 0.80 -7.32
N LEU A 67 1.43 0.60 -6.79
CA LEU A 67 0.19 0.58 -7.58
C LEU A 67 -0.06 1.90 -8.35
N PRO A 68 0.01 3.10 -7.74
CA PRO A 68 -0.18 4.35 -8.47
C PRO A 68 0.95 4.61 -9.47
N VAL A 69 2.19 4.24 -9.17
CA VAL A 69 3.32 4.36 -10.14
C VAL A 69 3.05 3.51 -11.38
N LEU A 70 2.63 2.25 -11.20
CA LEU A 70 2.22 1.37 -12.30
C LEU A 70 1.03 1.95 -13.08
N ALA A 71 0.02 2.48 -12.39
CA ALA A 71 -1.13 3.11 -13.02
C ALA A 71 -0.74 4.34 -13.87
N ILE A 72 0.21 5.16 -13.40
CA ILE A 72 0.72 6.33 -14.13
C ILE A 72 1.47 5.90 -15.39
N ILE A 73 2.30 4.86 -15.30
CA ILE A 73 3.02 4.30 -16.46
C ILE A 73 2.03 3.80 -17.51
N ILE A 74 1.01 3.02 -17.12
CA ILE A 74 -0.02 2.51 -18.04
C ILE A 74 -0.87 3.66 -18.63
N SER A 75 -1.21 4.67 -17.82
CA SER A 75 -1.95 5.87 -18.23
C SER A 75 -1.21 6.68 -19.31
N SER A 76 0.10 6.88 -19.15
CA SER A 76 0.92 7.59 -20.13
C SER A 76 1.05 6.83 -21.46
N GLY A 77 1.21 5.50 -21.40
CA GLY A 77 1.23 4.63 -22.58
C GLY A 77 -0.08 4.68 -23.39
N THR A 78 -1.22 4.55 -22.73
CA THR A 78 -2.54 4.56 -23.40
C THR A 78 -2.95 5.95 -23.95
N ARG A 79 -2.53 7.04 -23.29
CA ARG A 79 -2.79 8.42 -23.78
C ARG A 79 -2.10 8.69 -25.13
N SER A 80 -0.90 8.15 -25.34
CA SER A 80 -0.16 8.34 -26.59
C SER A 80 -0.84 7.62 -27.78
N GLY A 81 -1.36 6.41 -27.57
CA GLY A 81 -2.10 5.64 -28.59
C GLY A 81 -3.46 6.23 -28.95
N ARG A 82 -4.20 6.76 -27.96
CA ARG A 82 -5.52 7.38 -28.17
C ARG A 82 -5.44 8.66 -29.01
N ARG A 83 -4.37 9.45 -28.86
CA ARG A 83 -4.10 10.64 -29.70
C ARG A 83 -3.81 10.27 -31.17
N ARG A 84 -3.18 9.12 -31.44
CA ARG A 84 -2.90 8.66 -32.82
C ARG A 84 -4.17 8.20 -33.55
N ARG A 85 -5.08 7.49 -32.86
CA ARG A 85 -6.37 7.05 -33.46
C ARG A 85 -7.30 8.20 -33.82
N LEU A 86 -7.41 9.23 -32.96
CA LEU A 86 -8.23 10.43 -33.23
C LEU A 86 -7.71 11.26 -34.43
N ARG A 87 -6.38 11.28 -34.66
CA ARG A 87 -5.79 11.95 -35.83
C ARG A 87 -6.08 11.19 -37.13
N GLN A 88 -6.07 9.85 -37.10
CA GLN A 88 -6.43 9.03 -38.28
C GLN A 88 -7.92 9.13 -38.63
N THR A 89 -8.82 9.09 -37.64
CA THR A 89 -10.28 9.24 -37.90
C THR A 89 -10.62 10.63 -38.43
N ARG A 90 -9.99 11.71 -37.93
CA ARG A 90 -10.12 13.06 -38.50
C ARG A 90 -9.62 13.15 -39.94
N LYS A 91 -8.45 12.57 -40.27
CA LYS A 91 -7.94 12.53 -41.66
C LYS A 91 -8.87 11.75 -42.59
N LYS A 92 -9.40 10.61 -42.14
CA LYS A 92 -10.34 9.78 -42.92
C LYS A 92 -11.66 10.51 -43.22
N ASN A 93 -12.21 11.24 -42.25
CA ASN A 93 -13.43 12.04 -42.46
C ASN A 93 -13.20 13.24 -43.39
N LYS A 94 -12.07 13.96 -43.28
CA LYS A 94 -11.72 15.02 -44.23
C LYS A 94 -11.60 14.48 -45.66
N ASN A 95 -10.93 13.33 -45.84
CA ASN A 95 -10.75 12.74 -47.16
C ASN A 95 -12.08 12.22 -47.75
N LYS A 96 -12.99 11.72 -46.90
CA LYS A 96 -14.34 11.31 -47.32
C LYS A 96 -15.21 12.51 -47.73
N GLN A 97 -15.06 13.66 -47.07
CA GLN A 97 -15.74 14.90 -47.46
C GLN A 97 -15.19 15.47 -48.77
N ALA A 98 -13.86 15.53 -48.93
CA ALA A 98 -13.22 15.97 -50.17
C ALA A 98 -13.67 15.12 -51.38
N LYS A 99 -13.67 13.79 -51.23
CA LYS A 99 -14.16 12.88 -52.29
C LYS A 99 -15.66 12.98 -52.59
N ARG A 100 -16.47 13.46 -51.63
CA ARG A 100 -17.90 13.74 -51.86
C ARG A 100 -18.10 15.06 -52.58
N ALA A 101 -17.35 16.11 -52.22
CA ALA A 101 -17.42 17.40 -52.88
C ALA A 101 -17.05 17.32 -54.37
N VAL A 102 -15.97 16.59 -54.69
CA VAL A 102 -15.54 16.33 -56.08
C VAL A 102 -16.61 15.57 -56.89
N ARG A 103 -17.38 14.70 -56.23
CA ARG A 103 -18.45 13.91 -56.90
C ARG A 103 -19.73 14.73 -57.16
N ILE A 104 -19.97 15.76 -56.37
CA ILE A 104 -21.17 16.61 -56.47
C ILE A 104 -20.93 17.79 -57.42
N PHE A 105 -19.69 18.29 -57.50
CA PHE A 105 -19.30 19.39 -58.39
C PHE A 105 -18.08 19.00 -59.25
N PRO A 106 -18.28 18.24 -60.34
CA PRO A 106 -17.19 17.72 -61.16
C PRO A 106 -16.43 18.81 -61.93
N ASP A 107 -17.10 19.90 -62.29
CA ASP A 107 -16.58 21.00 -63.13
C ASP A 107 -16.25 22.27 -62.33
N SER A 108 -16.02 22.15 -61.01
CA SER A 108 -15.62 23.30 -60.21
C SER A 108 -14.24 23.82 -60.68
N PRO A 109 -14.04 25.14 -60.86
CA PRO A 109 -12.77 25.71 -61.30
C PRO A 109 -11.60 25.51 -60.31
N PHE A 110 -11.88 24.99 -59.11
CA PHE A 110 -10.90 24.60 -58.08
C PHE A 110 -10.53 23.11 -58.09
N ASN A 111 -11.01 22.32 -59.06
CA ASN A 111 -10.69 20.89 -59.17
C ASN A 111 -9.33 20.68 -59.88
N ILE A 112 -8.25 21.07 -59.21
CA ILE A 112 -6.85 20.95 -59.66
C ILE A 112 -6.27 19.53 -59.47
N TYR A 113 -7.12 18.51 -59.33
CA TYR A 113 -6.74 17.08 -59.28
C TYR A 113 -7.29 16.34 -60.50
N ARG A 114 -6.95 16.84 -61.69
CA ARG A 114 -7.09 16.11 -62.93
C ARG A 114 -5.73 16.23 -63.64
N ASP A 115 -4.83 15.34 -63.25
CA ASP A 115 -3.74 14.69 -64.02
C ASP A 115 -2.88 13.83 -63.07
#